data_AF-A0A5B2TAN2-F1
#
_entry.id   AF-A0A5B2TAN2-F1
#
_cell.length_a   1.000
_cell.length_b   1.000
_cell.length_c   1.000
_cell.angle_alpha   90.00
_cell.angle_beta   90.00
_cell.angle_gamma   90.00
#
_symmetry.space_group_name_H-M   'P 1'
#
loop_
_entity.id
_entity.type
_entity.pdbx_description
1 polymer ?
#
loop_
_entity_poly.entity_id
_entity_poly.type
_entity_poly.pdbx_seq_one_letter_code
_entity_poly.pdbx_strand_id
1 'polypeptide(L)'
;MADLTLEQRSAAESRGCRFVPATREHVATLAMQRRVFWVDGHAFLVLRPDGFLETAATLQRLLKQPLPALVCLPVDPQATAPACPDPEAPSLPPPEAGQAEVSRLPPEAARPRARAPAQVSSPVPPPSPPVQPVRPSQAALVETVQLVSACLSAHPVPQEELEALIRGTHQAVLRIRSAQEQLEPRQTRPAAKL
;
A
#
# COMPACT_ATOMS: atom_id res chain seq x y z
N MET A 1 4.07 -23.65 20.36
CA MET A 1 4.04 -23.39 18.91
C MET A 1 2.57 -23.39 18.45
N ALA A 2 2.29 -23.21 17.16
CA ALA A 2 0.97 -23.44 16.59
C ALA A 2 1.08 -24.57 15.55
N ASP A 3 0.72 -25.77 15.97
CA ASP A 3 0.74 -26.97 15.15
C ASP A 3 -0.57 -27.07 14.36
N LEU A 4 -0.47 -27.38 13.08
CA LEU A 4 -1.59 -27.52 12.15
C LEU A 4 -1.61 -28.93 11.55
N THR A 5 -2.80 -29.53 11.47
CA THR A 5 -2.97 -30.78 10.73
C THR A 5 -2.97 -30.52 9.22
N LEU A 6 -2.69 -31.55 8.41
CA LEU A 6 -2.79 -31.46 6.95
C LEU A 6 -4.21 -31.08 6.49
N GLU A 7 -5.24 -31.55 7.20
CA GLU A 7 -6.64 -31.17 6.99
C GLU A 7 -6.87 -29.67 7.24
N GLN A 8 -6.36 -29.13 8.35
CA GLN A 8 -6.45 -27.69 8.66
C GLN A 8 -5.68 -26.84 7.65
N ARG A 9 -4.55 -27.33 7.14
CA ARG A 9 -3.82 -26.67 6.04
C ARG A 9 -4.70 -26.61 4.79
N SER A 10 -5.26 -27.74 4.34
CA SER A 10 -6.15 -27.81 3.18
C SER A 10 -7.39 -26.91 3.34
N ALA A 11 -7.99 -26.88 4.53
CA ALA A 11 -9.13 -26.03 4.87
C ALA A 11 -8.81 -24.52 4.99
N ALA A 12 -7.53 -24.15 5.11
CA ALA A 12 -7.07 -22.76 4.98
C ALA A 12 -6.74 -22.41 3.52
N GLU A 13 -6.11 -23.33 2.78
CA GLU A 13 -5.82 -23.17 1.35
C GLU A 13 -7.12 -23.01 0.52
N SER A 14 -8.18 -23.76 0.84
CA SER A 14 -9.50 -23.60 0.21
C SER A 14 -10.21 -22.27 0.51
N ARG A 15 -9.75 -21.53 1.54
CA ARG A 15 -10.19 -20.17 1.87
C ARG A 15 -9.28 -19.08 1.28
N GLY A 16 -8.35 -19.46 0.39
CA GLY A 16 -7.43 -18.55 -0.30
C GLY A 16 -6.16 -18.21 0.47
N CYS A 17 -5.88 -18.85 1.61
CA CYS A 17 -4.59 -18.72 2.27
C CYS A 17 -3.49 -19.44 1.48
N ARG A 18 -2.25 -18.94 1.55
CA ARG A 18 -1.06 -19.54 0.93
C ARG A 18 -0.03 -19.88 1.99
N PHE A 19 0.50 -21.10 1.94
CA PHE A 19 1.55 -21.56 2.85
C PHE A 19 2.93 -21.37 2.21
N VAL A 20 3.79 -20.58 2.86
CA VAL A 20 5.16 -20.30 2.40
C VAL A 20 6.14 -20.90 3.42
N PRO A 21 7.17 -21.67 3.00
CA PRO A 21 8.17 -22.21 3.92
C PRO A 21 8.85 -21.11 4.75
N ALA A 22 8.94 -21.31 6.06
CA ALA A 22 9.61 -20.36 6.95
C ALA A 22 11.12 -20.61 6.98
N THR A 23 11.93 -19.59 6.70
CA THR A 23 13.38 -19.64 6.93
C THR A 23 13.67 -19.59 8.44
N ARG A 24 14.88 -19.96 8.86
CA ARG A 24 15.29 -19.88 10.28
C ARG A 24 15.16 -18.45 10.84
N GLU A 25 15.41 -17.44 10.01
CA GLU A 25 15.27 -16.02 10.35
C GLU A 25 13.81 -15.63 10.58
N HIS A 26 12.89 -16.10 9.72
CA HIS A 26 11.45 -15.95 9.93
C HIS A 26 10.99 -16.65 11.21
N VAL A 27 11.50 -17.86 11.49
CA VAL A 27 11.18 -18.56 12.74
C VAL A 27 11.64 -17.75 13.96
N ALA A 28 12.89 -17.28 13.98
CA ALA A 28 13.44 -16.48 15.07
C ALA A 28 12.66 -15.17 15.32
N THR A 29 12.26 -14.45 14.28
CA THR A 29 11.57 -13.15 14.41
C THR A 29 10.06 -13.27 14.62
N LEU A 30 9.40 -14.29 14.07
CA LEU A 30 7.94 -14.39 14.03
C LEU A 30 7.33 -15.46 14.95
N ALA A 31 8.13 -16.38 15.52
CA ALA A 31 7.60 -17.42 16.41
C ALA A 31 6.97 -16.84 17.68
N MET A 32 7.60 -15.83 18.31
CA MET A 32 7.03 -15.15 19.48
C MET A 32 5.71 -14.44 19.17
N GLN A 33 5.54 -13.98 17.92
CA GLN A 33 4.30 -13.36 17.44
C GLN A 33 3.22 -14.38 17.07
N ARG A 34 3.49 -15.69 17.20
CA ARG A 34 2.59 -16.80 16.82
C ARG A 34 2.13 -16.75 15.36
N ARG A 35 3.02 -16.35 14.44
CA ARG A 35 2.78 -16.30 12.97
C ARG A 35 3.49 -17.43 12.21
N VAL A 36 4.17 -18.32 12.93
CA VAL A 36 4.84 -19.51 12.42
C VAL A 36 4.01 -20.73 12.81
N PHE A 37 3.73 -21.56 11.82
CA PHE A 37 2.90 -22.74 11.92
C PHE A 37 3.71 -23.98 11.58
N TRP A 38 3.49 -25.07 12.30
CA TRP A 38 4.19 -26.34 12.06
C TRP A 38 3.23 -27.34 11.42
N VAL A 39 3.63 -27.90 10.28
CA VAL A 39 2.90 -28.96 9.56
C VAL A 39 3.93 -30.03 9.22
N ASP A 40 3.71 -31.26 9.70
CA ASP A 40 4.57 -32.42 9.44
C ASP A 40 6.07 -32.15 9.75
N GLY A 41 6.35 -31.54 10.90
CA GLY A 41 7.72 -31.17 11.31
C GLY A 41 8.34 -29.97 10.57
N HIS A 42 7.67 -29.41 9.56
CA HIS A 42 8.16 -28.27 8.79
C HIS A 42 7.46 -26.96 9.21
N ALA A 43 8.23 -25.86 9.26
CA ALA A 43 7.73 -24.54 9.62
C ALA A 43 7.25 -23.76 8.37
N PHE A 44 6.06 -23.17 8.48
CA PHE A 44 5.41 -22.38 7.44
C PHE A 44 4.90 -21.03 7.98
N LEU A 45 4.86 -20.05 7.09
CA LEU A 45 4.11 -18.81 7.23
C LEU A 45 2.83 -18.92 6.42
N VAL A 46 1.72 -18.36 6.93
CA VAL A 46 0.43 -18.36 6.24
C VAL A 46 0.11 -16.94 5.79
N LEU A 47 0.04 -16.73 4.48
CA LEU A 47 -0.30 -15.46 3.85
C LEU A 47 -1.76 -15.47 3.40
N ARG A 48 -2.45 -14.36 3.64
CA ARG A 48 -3.78 -14.06 3.09
C ARG A 48 -3.67 -13.51 1.65
N PRO A 49 -4.76 -13.49 0.86
CA PRO A 49 -4.75 -12.89 -0.48
C PRO A 49 -4.46 -11.38 -0.49
N ASP A 50 -4.67 -10.68 0.62
CA ASP A 50 -4.30 -9.27 0.81
C ASP A 50 -2.83 -9.07 1.23
N GLY A 51 -2.02 -10.13 1.25
CA GLY A 51 -0.59 -10.10 1.55
C GLY A 51 -0.26 -10.11 3.06
N PHE A 52 -1.26 -10.07 3.95
CA PHE A 52 -1.01 -10.08 5.39
C PHE A 52 -0.69 -11.48 5.91
N LEU A 53 0.28 -11.57 6.82
CA LEU A 53 0.60 -12.80 7.55
C LEU A 53 -0.44 -13.09 8.64
N GLU A 54 -1.05 -14.27 8.61
CA GLU A 54 -1.95 -14.74 9.64
C GLU A 54 -1.26 -14.91 11.01
N THR A 55 -2.06 -14.88 12.06
CA THR A 55 -1.66 -15.26 13.42
C THR A 55 -2.38 -16.55 13.82
N ALA A 56 -1.86 -17.29 14.80
CA ALA A 56 -2.52 -18.50 15.28
C ALA A 56 -3.98 -18.29 15.73
N ALA A 57 -4.31 -17.12 16.30
CA ALA A 57 -5.67 -16.82 16.74
C ALA A 57 -6.62 -16.50 15.57
N THR A 58 -6.15 -15.76 14.57
CA THR A 58 -6.95 -15.40 13.38
C THR A 58 -7.14 -16.59 12.46
N LEU A 59 -6.10 -17.40 12.23
CA LEU A 59 -6.22 -18.63 11.44
C LEU A 59 -7.16 -19.65 12.10
N GLN A 60 -7.08 -19.87 13.41
CA GLN A 60 -8.03 -20.76 14.11
C GLN A 60 -9.47 -20.24 14.07
N ARG A 61 -9.69 -18.91 14.10
CA ARG A 61 -11.03 -18.33 13.93
C ARG A 61 -11.55 -18.56 12.52
N LEU A 62 -10.71 -18.33 11.50
CA LEU A 62 -11.03 -18.54 10.09
C LEU A 62 -11.38 -20.01 9.81
N LEU A 63 -10.61 -20.96 10.34
CA LEU A 63 -10.89 -22.41 10.22
C LEU A 63 -12.19 -22.85 10.90
N LYS A 64 -12.61 -22.17 11.99
CA LYS A 64 -13.84 -22.48 12.74
C LYS A 64 -15.12 -21.90 12.13
N GLN A 65 -15.02 -20.91 11.25
CA GLN A 65 -16.19 -20.42 10.52
C GLN A 65 -16.69 -21.50 9.55
N PRO A 66 -18.00 -21.66 9.32
CA PRO A 66 -18.46 -22.50 8.21
C PRO A 66 -17.80 -22.03 6.91
N LEU A 67 -17.47 -22.97 6.02
CA LEU A 67 -17.04 -22.60 4.68
C LEU A 67 -18.21 -21.86 4.02
N PRO A 68 -18.03 -20.68 3.39
CA PRO A 68 -19.12 -20.06 2.65
C PRO A 68 -19.57 -21.07 1.61
N ALA A 69 -20.82 -21.51 1.70
CA ALA A 69 -21.39 -22.37 0.70
C ALA A 69 -21.27 -21.63 -0.63
N LEU A 70 -20.51 -22.20 -1.57
CA LEU A 70 -20.54 -21.74 -2.95
C LEU A 70 -22.00 -21.81 -3.35
N VAL A 71 -22.64 -20.64 -3.49
CA VAL A 71 -23.99 -20.54 -4.00
C VAL A 71 -23.88 -21.02 -5.43
N CYS A 72 -24.18 -22.31 -5.61
CA CYS A 72 -24.36 -22.94 -6.89
C CYS A 72 -25.62 -22.29 -7.46
N LEU A 73 -25.44 -21.13 -8.10
CA LEU A 73 -26.50 -20.50 -8.87
C LEU A 73 -27.01 -21.57 -9.83
N PRO A 74 -28.30 -21.93 -9.79
CA PRO A 74 -28.84 -22.88 -10.75
C PRO A 74 -28.59 -22.29 -12.13
N VAL A 75 -27.78 -22.98 -12.93
CA VAL A 75 -27.53 -22.55 -14.30
C VAL A 75 -28.80 -22.88 -15.09
N ASP A 76 -29.62 -21.87 -15.33
CA ASP A 76 -30.77 -22.00 -16.22
C ASP A 76 -30.24 -22.25 -17.65
N PRO A 77 -30.54 -23.39 -18.27
CA PRO A 77 -30.06 -23.70 -19.61
C PRO A 77 -30.96 -23.04 -20.66
N GLN A 78 -31.11 -21.70 -20.62
CA GLN A 78 -31.83 -20.98 -21.66
C GLN A 78 -30.87 -20.45 -22.73
N ALA A 79 -30.71 -21.27 -23.77
CA ALA A 79 -29.99 -20.90 -24.97
C ALA A 79 -30.82 -19.93 -25.83
N THR A 80 -30.34 -18.70 -26.01
CA THR A 80 -30.56 -17.94 -27.24
C THR A 80 -29.38 -17.02 -27.55
N ALA A 81 -28.74 -17.25 -28.68
CA ALA A 81 -27.98 -16.25 -29.44
C ALA A 81 -28.51 -16.30 -30.90
N PRO A 82 -28.23 -15.31 -31.77
CA PRO A 82 -27.57 -14.02 -31.55
C PRO A 82 -28.45 -12.83 -31.98
N ALA A 83 -28.04 -11.60 -31.65
CA ALA A 83 -28.51 -10.39 -32.35
C ALA A 83 -27.42 -9.31 -32.33
N CYS A 84 -26.69 -9.17 -33.44
CA CYS A 84 -26.04 -7.90 -33.78
C CYS A 84 -27.14 -6.88 -34.12
N PRO A 85 -26.94 -5.60 -33.77
CA PRO A 85 -26.59 -4.68 -34.84
C PRO A 85 -25.53 -3.62 -34.45
N ASP A 86 -24.53 -3.50 -35.31
CA ASP A 86 -23.82 -2.26 -35.67
C ASP A 86 -24.25 -1.96 -37.14
N PRO A 87 -24.11 -0.75 -37.70
CA PRO A 87 -23.57 0.48 -37.11
C PRO A 87 -24.41 1.76 -37.37
N GLU A 88 -24.25 2.81 -36.56
CA GLU A 88 -24.40 4.18 -37.08
C GLU A 88 -23.60 5.25 -36.29
N ALA A 89 -22.67 5.87 -37.00
CA ALA A 89 -22.12 7.21 -36.75
C ALA A 89 -22.45 8.05 -38.02
N PRO A 90 -22.40 9.40 -38.02
CA PRO A 90 -21.72 10.29 -37.06
C PRO A 90 -22.51 11.57 -36.68
N SER A 91 -21.94 12.40 -35.79
CA SER A 91 -21.78 13.87 -36.04
C SER A 91 -20.95 14.56 -34.96
N LEU A 92 -19.91 15.29 -35.39
CA LEU A 92 -19.19 16.30 -34.60
C LEU A 92 -19.99 17.61 -34.58
N PRO A 93 -19.79 18.46 -33.57
CA PRO A 93 -19.12 19.72 -33.90
C PRO A 93 -18.02 20.15 -32.89
N PRO A 94 -16.91 20.74 -33.36
CA PRO A 94 -16.00 21.59 -32.58
C PRO A 94 -16.33 23.08 -32.80
N PRO A 95 -15.53 24.04 -32.32
CA PRO A 95 -15.07 24.24 -30.94
C PRO A 95 -15.42 25.68 -30.46
N GLU A 96 -15.72 25.88 -29.17
CA GLU A 96 -15.76 27.25 -28.61
C GLU A 96 -14.48 27.61 -27.86
N ALA A 97 -13.96 28.79 -28.19
CA ALA A 97 -12.72 29.33 -27.67
C ALA A 97 -12.98 30.45 -26.65
N GLY A 98 -12.48 30.26 -25.42
CA GLY A 98 -12.04 31.34 -24.53
C GLY A 98 -10.55 31.10 -24.25
N GLN A 99 -9.61 32.03 -24.50
CA GLN A 99 -9.52 33.39 -23.94
C GLN A 99 -9.61 33.38 -22.40
N ALA A 100 -8.70 33.96 -21.63
CA ALA A 100 -7.43 34.65 -21.92
C ALA A 100 -6.54 34.53 -20.65
N GLU A 101 -5.22 34.33 -20.76
CA GLU A 101 -4.20 35.39 -20.73
C GLU A 101 -3.81 35.93 -19.33
N VAL A 102 -2.58 35.59 -18.92
CA VAL A 102 -1.57 36.40 -18.19
C VAL A 102 -1.98 37.24 -16.97
N SER A 103 -1.41 36.91 -15.80
CA SER A 103 -0.66 37.80 -14.88
C SER A 103 -0.52 37.15 -13.49
N ARG A 104 0.52 37.36 -12.66
CA ARG A 104 1.86 37.98 -12.77
C ARG A 104 2.70 37.49 -11.57
N LEU A 105 4.01 37.32 -11.77
CA LEU A 105 5.03 37.43 -10.72
C LEU A 105 5.85 38.73 -10.97
N PRO A 106 6.67 39.23 -10.03
CA PRO A 106 6.48 39.33 -8.57
C PRO A 106 6.28 40.84 -8.20
N PRO A 107 7.23 41.71 -7.71
CA PRO A 107 8.55 41.55 -7.05
C PRO A 107 8.70 42.29 -5.68
N GLU A 108 9.75 41.90 -4.94
CA GLU A 108 10.64 42.73 -4.06
C GLU A 108 10.21 43.40 -2.74
N ALA A 109 11.26 43.59 -1.91
CA ALA A 109 11.43 44.52 -0.78
C ALA A 109 10.62 44.27 0.52
N ALA A 110 11.17 44.50 1.73
CA ALA A 110 12.45 45.11 2.11
C ALA A 110 13.10 44.44 3.33
N ARG A 111 14.44 44.46 3.39
CA ARG A 111 15.18 44.41 4.66
C ARG A 111 15.11 45.78 5.33
N PRO A 112 15.12 45.83 6.67
CA PRO A 112 16.11 46.70 7.33
C PRO A 112 17.11 45.92 8.19
N ARG A 113 18.29 46.50 8.37
CA ARG A 113 19.39 45.99 9.20
C ARG A 113 19.24 46.43 10.67
N ALA A 114 20.05 45.76 11.50
CA ALA A 114 20.75 46.29 12.67
C ALA A 114 20.00 46.42 14.00
N ARG A 115 20.27 45.46 14.90
CA ARG A 115 21.04 45.77 16.11
C ARG A 115 21.84 44.57 16.62
N ALA A 116 23.06 44.84 17.03
CA ALA A 116 23.93 44.00 17.85
C ALA A 116 24.73 44.95 18.78
N PRO A 117 25.36 44.47 19.86
CA PRO A 117 25.25 43.15 20.48
C PRO A 117 24.69 43.24 21.92
N ALA A 118 23.96 42.22 22.34
CA ALA A 118 23.76 41.93 23.76
C ALA A 118 24.34 40.53 24.01
N GLN A 119 25.52 40.45 24.61
CA GLN A 119 26.04 39.18 25.11
C GLN A 119 25.19 38.76 26.31
N VAL A 120 24.24 37.87 26.06
CA VAL A 120 23.65 37.02 27.09
C VAL A 120 24.11 35.61 26.75
N SER A 121 24.83 34.98 27.66
CA SER A 121 25.22 33.57 27.53
C SER A 121 23.97 32.70 27.58
N SER A 122 23.35 32.50 26.42
CA SER A 122 22.28 31.51 26.28
C SER A 122 22.86 30.14 26.57
N PRO A 123 22.27 29.35 27.49
CA PRO A 123 22.69 27.97 27.70
C PRO A 123 22.56 27.21 26.38
N VAL A 124 23.55 26.36 26.08
CA VAL A 124 23.52 25.48 24.91
C VAL A 124 22.19 24.72 24.93
N PRO A 125 21.33 24.87 23.90
CA PRO A 125 20.10 24.11 23.86
C PRO A 125 20.45 22.62 23.83
N PRO A 126 19.77 21.77 24.61
CA PRO A 126 20.01 20.33 24.57
C PRO A 126 19.81 19.83 23.14
N PRO A 127 20.57 18.81 22.69
CA PRO A 127 20.43 18.26 21.36
C PRO A 127 18.96 17.88 21.14
N SER A 128 18.34 18.43 20.09
CA SER A 128 16.96 18.14 19.75
C SER A 128 16.76 16.63 19.69
N PRO A 129 15.70 16.08 20.30
CA PRO A 129 15.43 14.64 20.21
C PRO A 129 15.35 14.25 18.73
N PRO A 130 15.79 13.04 18.35
CA PRO A 130 15.68 12.57 16.97
C PRO A 130 14.22 12.72 16.53
N VAL A 131 14.00 13.36 15.39
CA VAL A 131 12.67 13.58 14.81
C VAL A 131 12.07 12.22 14.53
N GLN A 132 11.29 11.70 15.49
CA GLN A 132 10.69 10.39 15.34
C GLN A 132 9.69 10.46 14.19
N PRO A 133 9.69 9.47 13.27
CA PRO A 133 8.72 9.44 12.19
C PRO A 133 7.32 9.36 12.81
N VAL A 134 6.57 10.45 12.67
CA VAL A 134 5.23 10.60 13.26
C VAL A 134 4.34 9.54 12.62
N ARG A 135 4.11 8.44 13.34
CA ARG A 135 3.18 7.41 12.88
C ARG A 135 1.77 8.02 12.88
N PRO A 136 1.04 8.02 11.76
CA PRO A 136 -0.32 8.53 11.73
C PRO A 136 -1.18 7.73 12.73
N SER A 137 -2.02 8.43 13.48
CA SER A 137 -2.95 7.78 14.41
C SER A 137 -3.98 6.96 13.63
N GLN A 138 -4.54 5.92 14.25
CA GLN A 138 -5.59 5.12 13.62
C GLN A 138 -6.81 5.98 13.25
N ALA A 139 -7.11 7.01 14.05
CA ALA A 139 -8.17 7.98 13.76
C ALA A 139 -7.89 8.76 12.46
N ALA A 140 -6.68 9.29 12.28
CA ALA A 140 -6.29 10.02 11.07
C ALA A 140 -6.32 9.14 9.81
N LEU A 141 -5.99 7.84 9.94
CA LEU A 141 -6.11 6.88 8.84
C LEU A 141 -7.59 6.64 8.46
N VAL A 142 -8.48 6.48 9.45
CA VAL A 142 -9.93 6.29 9.20
C VAL A 142 -10.55 7.54 8.57
N GLU A 143 -10.21 8.73 9.06
CA GLU A 143 -10.66 10.01 8.49
C GLU A 143 -10.19 10.19 7.04
N THR A 144 -8.94 9.86 6.76
CA THR A 144 -8.39 9.88 5.39
C THR A 144 -9.14 8.92 4.46
N VAL A 145 -9.45 7.70 4.91
CA VAL A 145 -10.21 6.72 4.12
C VAL A 145 -11.64 7.20 3.86
N GLN A 146 -12.31 7.80 4.86
CA GLN A 146 -13.65 8.38 4.67
C GLN A 146 -13.64 9.54 3.68
N LEU A 147 -12.66 10.44 3.76
CA LEU A 147 -12.52 11.57 2.85
C LEU A 147 -12.25 11.13 1.41
N VAL A 148 -11.37 10.15 1.21
CA VAL A 148 -11.12 9.55 -0.12
C VAL A 148 -12.38 8.88 -0.67
N SER A 149 -13.10 8.11 0.16
CA SER A 149 -14.35 7.44 -0.23
C SER A 149 -15.44 8.45 -0.64
N ALA A 150 -15.61 9.53 0.11
CA ALA A 150 -16.55 10.61 -0.21
C ALA A 150 -16.15 11.34 -1.51
N CYS A 151 -14.85 11.60 -1.71
CA CYS A 151 -14.35 12.24 -2.92
C CYS A 151 -14.62 11.40 -4.18
N LEU A 152 -14.32 10.09 -4.13
CA LEU A 152 -14.58 9.14 -5.22
C LEU A 152 -16.08 8.93 -5.48
N SER A 153 -16.92 9.04 -4.45
CA SER A 153 -18.38 8.96 -4.59
C SER A 153 -18.98 10.20 -5.28
N ALA A 154 -18.36 11.38 -5.08
CA ALA A 154 -18.75 12.63 -5.73
C ALA A 154 -18.18 12.78 -7.16
N HIS A 155 -17.06 12.11 -7.46
CA HIS A 155 -16.36 12.19 -8.75
C HIS A 155 -16.11 10.77 -9.28
N PRO A 156 -17.05 10.20 -10.07
CA PRO A 156 -16.88 8.89 -10.67
C PRO A 156 -15.72 8.91 -11.66
N VAL A 157 -14.55 8.41 -11.23
CA VAL A 157 -13.35 8.33 -12.05
C VAL A 157 -13.57 7.29 -13.16
N PRO A 158 -13.47 7.65 -14.45
CA PRO A 158 -13.59 6.68 -15.53
C PRO A 158 -12.45 5.64 -15.46
N GLN A 159 -12.73 4.41 -15.91
CA GLN A 159 -11.79 3.29 -15.77
C GLN A 159 -10.39 3.59 -16.35
N GLU A 160 -10.33 4.31 -17.47
CA GLU A 160 -9.07 4.70 -18.12
C GLU A 160 -8.20 5.62 -17.24
N GLU A 161 -8.82 6.58 -16.55
CA GLU A 161 -8.13 7.46 -15.59
C GLU A 161 -7.67 6.70 -14.36
N LEU A 162 -8.48 5.76 -13.83
CA LEU A 162 -8.09 4.92 -12.70
C LEU A 162 -6.87 4.06 -13.05
N GLU A 163 -6.84 3.44 -14.24
CA GLU A 163 -5.67 2.71 -14.71
C GLU A 163 -4.45 3.62 -14.91
N ALA A 164 -4.63 4.82 -15.47
CA ALA A 164 -3.56 5.80 -15.61
C ALA A 164 -2.97 6.22 -14.26
N LEU A 165 -3.83 6.43 -13.25
CA LEU A 165 -3.45 6.76 -11.87
C LEU A 165 -2.69 5.60 -11.20
N ILE A 166 -3.14 4.36 -11.36
CA ILE A 166 -2.44 3.16 -10.85
C ILE A 166 -1.05 3.05 -11.49
N ARG A 167 -0.96 3.15 -12.83
CA ARG A 167 0.32 3.11 -13.57
C ARG A 167 1.26 4.25 -13.13
N GLY A 168 0.74 5.47 -13.01
CA GLY A 168 1.50 6.64 -12.57
C GLY A 168 2.03 6.51 -11.13
N THR A 169 1.20 6.04 -10.20
CA THR A 169 1.57 5.80 -8.80
C THR A 169 2.66 4.73 -8.70
N HIS A 170 2.53 3.62 -9.43
CA HIS A 170 3.55 2.57 -9.49
C HIS A 170 4.90 3.10 -10.02
N GLN A 171 4.88 3.89 -11.11
CA GLN A 171 6.11 4.52 -11.61
C GLN A 171 6.74 5.49 -10.59
N ALA A 172 5.93 6.29 -9.87
CA ALA A 172 6.43 7.22 -8.86
C ALA A 172 7.14 6.48 -7.72
N VAL A 173 6.55 5.39 -7.22
CA VAL A 173 7.17 4.53 -6.18
C VAL A 173 8.48 3.92 -6.66
N LEU A 174 8.54 3.41 -7.90
CA LEU A 174 9.78 2.89 -8.48
C LEU A 174 10.87 3.96 -8.58
N ARG A 175 10.53 5.19 -9.00
CA ARG A 175 11.50 6.30 -9.04
C ARG A 175 12.05 6.63 -7.65
N ILE A 176 11.18 6.76 -6.63
CA ILE A 176 11.60 7.03 -5.25
C ILE A 176 12.56 5.96 -4.74
N ARG A 177 12.23 4.67 -4.96
CA ARG A 177 13.10 3.55 -4.58
C ARG A 177 14.46 3.64 -5.28
N SER A 178 14.48 3.84 -6.60
CA SER A 178 15.73 3.94 -7.36
C SER A 178 16.60 5.13 -6.93
N ALA A 179 15.99 6.24 -6.48
CA ALA A 179 16.69 7.38 -5.92
C ALA A 179 17.31 7.05 -4.55
N GLN A 180 16.60 6.30 -3.69
CA GLN A 180 17.16 5.84 -2.41
C GLN A 180 18.33 4.86 -2.61
N GLU A 181 18.22 3.93 -3.56
CA GLU A 181 19.30 2.98 -3.92
C GLU A 181 20.55 3.69 -4.50
N GLN A 182 20.41 4.91 -5.04
CA GLN A 182 21.53 5.78 -5.45
C GLN A 182 22.08 6.67 -4.32
N LEU A 183 21.24 6.98 -3.32
CA LEU A 183 21.59 7.82 -2.16
C LEU A 183 22.31 7.04 -1.05
N GLU A 184 22.12 5.73 -0.97
CA GLU A 184 22.93 4.84 -0.14
C GLU A 184 24.41 4.96 -0.56
N PRO A 185 25.28 5.60 0.25
CA PRO A 185 26.66 5.79 -0.14
C PRO A 185 27.33 4.43 -0.24
N ARG A 186 28.03 4.18 -1.35
CA ARG A 186 28.90 3.00 -1.50
C ARG A 186 29.92 2.99 -0.37
N GLN A 187 29.60 2.33 0.75
CA GLN A 187 30.50 2.16 1.87
C GLN A 187 31.65 1.27 1.42
N THR A 188 32.70 1.95 0.96
CA THR A 188 34.09 1.55 0.90
C THR A 188 34.35 0.13 1.39
N ARG A 189 34.29 -0.78 0.41
CA ARG A 189 34.94 -2.10 0.42
C ARG A 189 36.22 -2.03 1.26
N PRO A 190 36.31 -2.71 2.42
CA PRO A 190 37.49 -2.61 3.26
C PRO A 190 38.70 -3.12 2.48
N ALA A 191 39.74 -2.27 2.40
CA ALA A 191 40.99 -2.64 1.76
C ALA A 191 41.61 -3.80 2.54
N ALA A 192 41.71 -4.97 1.90
CA ALA A 192 42.43 -6.11 2.45
C ALA A 192 43.90 -5.71 2.62
N LYS A 193 44.35 -5.59 3.89
CA LYS A 193 45.77 -5.55 4.21
C LYS A 193 46.31 -6.97 4.09
N LEU A 194 47.26 -7.14 3.17
CA LEU A 194 48.23 -8.24 3.15
C LEU A 194 49.36 -7.91 4.15
#